data_AF-A0A318Y734-F1
#
_entry.id   AF-A0A318Y734-F1
#
_cell.length_a   1.000
_cell.length_b   1.000
_cell.length_c   1.000
_cell.angle_alpha   90.00
_cell.angle_beta   90.00
_cell.angle_gamma   90.00
#
_symmetry.space_group_name_H-M   'P 1'
#
loop_
_entity.id
_entity.type
_entity.pdbx_description
1 polymer ?
#
loop_
_entity_poly.entity_id
_entity_poly.type
_entity_poly.pdbx_seq_one_letter_code
_entity_poly.pdbx_strand_id
1 'polypeptide(L)'
;MMVPTSLKAGLFVLPQLHLAWAMVLAPRQQISCSYEYAASSGDTCQSVAADWGLTVQALESLNPKITCPDLVAGQSYCVLGTVSSSGPTVSSSSLATSTSTSTISIVPIPSTTSSSSSSSSSAPYQPQQTGTAADCDQFYLVETGDSCGKIEAQFGISASEFLDWNPSVNSDCTNILAGYYYCVDVPGATTGPVTTTTIPVTTTTPGDGITTPTPIQTGMTDKCNKFDLVQSGDTCEAIAAKYEIPLATFYSWNPAVSSSCSDLDLGYYVCVDTIDYTVPTTTTSAGNGITTPTPYEPGMVSDCTTFYFVRSGDTCGSIASTLGITVGDIEKWNPKVGSGCKGLWLNDYICVGV
;
A
#
# COMPACT_ATOMS: atom_id res chain seq x y z
N MET A 1 -6.15 19.56 -88.71
CA MET A 1 -6.97 18.65 -89.55
C MET A 1 -7.90 17.89 -88.61
N MET A 2 -9.17 18.29 -88.56
CA MET A 2 -10.29 17.69 -89.31
C MET A 2 -10.70 16.32 -88.74
N VAL A 3 -11.86 16.34 -88.07
CA VAL A 3 -12.69 15.20 -87.65
C VAL A 3 -13.26 14.50 -88.88
N PRO A 4 -13.37 13.15 -88.92
CA PRO A 4 -14.72 12.55 -88.92
C PRO A 4 -14.88 11.14 -88.28
N THR A 5 -16.01 10.98 -87.57
CA THR A 5 -17.07 9.94 -87.72
C THR A 5 -16.71 8.44 -87.93
N SER A 6 -17.14 7.55 -87.02
CA SER A 6 -18.29 6.64 -87.22
C SER A 6 -18.44 5.49 -86.20
N LEU A 7 -19.65 5.44 -85.66
CA LEU A 7 -20.46 4.31 -85.15
C LEU A 7 -20.01 2.87 -85.53
N LYS A 8 -19.98 1.96 -84.55
CA LYS A 8 -20.85 0.76 -84.57
C LYS A 8 -20.94 0.06 -83.21
N ALA A 9 -22.18 -0.21 -82.85
CA ALA A 9 -22.61 -0.97 -81.68
C ALA A 9 -22.17 -2.44 -81.75
N GLY A 10 -21.82 -2.99 -80.59
CA GLY A 10 -21.59 -4.42 -80.38
C GLY A 10 -21.85 -4.74 -78.92
N LEU A 11 -23.11 -4.98 -78.59
CA LEU A 11 -23.58 -5.41 -77.28
C LEU A 11 -23.06 -6.83 -77.01
N PHE A 12 -22.03 -6.97 -76.18
CA PHE A 12 -21.59 -8.26 -75.63
C PHE A 12 -21.89 -8.26 -74.13
N VAL A 13 -22.86 -9.09 -73.73
CA VAL A 13 -23.20 -9.36 -72.34
C VAL A 13 -22.15 -10.32 -71.79
N LEU A 14 -21.33 -9.86 -70.84
CA LEU A 14 -20.49 -10.69 -69.97
C LEU A 14 -20.97 -10.47 -68.52
N PRO A 15 -21.18 -11.53 -67.73
CA PRO A 15 -21.56 -11.36 -66.33
C PRO A 15 -20.34 -10.85 -65.56
N GLN A 16 -20.46 -9.68 -64.95
CA GLN A 16 -19.45 -9.18 -64.02
C GLN A 16 -19.43 -10.07 -62.77
N LEU A 17 -18.38 -10.89 -62.66
CA LEU A 17 -17.95 -11.44 -61.38
C LEU A 17 -17.42 -10.26 -60.54
N HIS A 18 -18.24 -9.75 -59.63
CA HIS A 18 -17.75 -8.93 -58.53
C HIS A 18 -17.17 -9.84 -57.45
N LEU A 19 -15.85 -9.97 -57.44
CA LEU A 19 -15.11 -10.40 -56.24
C LEU A 19 -15.25 -9.30 -55.19
N ALA A 20 -16.34 -9.36 -54.42
CA ALA A 20 -16.44 -8.63 -53.16
C ALA A 20 -15.56 -9.37 -52.14
N TRP A 21 -14.35 -8.87 -51.91
CA TRP A 21 -13.67 -9.15 -50.66
C TRP A 21 -14.47 -8.50 -49.55
N ALA A 22 -15.22 -9.31 -48.80
CA ALA A 22 -15.71 -8.90 -47.51
C ALA A 22 -14.47 -8.62 -46.63
N MET A 23 -14.13 -7.34 -46.43
CA MET A 23 -13.36 -6.97 -45.26
C MET A 23 -14.18 -7.44 -44.06
N VAL A 24 -13.69 -8.45 -43.36
CA VAL A 24 -14.17 -8.76 -42.02
C VAL A 24 -13.87 -7.51 -41.19
N LEU A 25 -14.88 -6.71 -40.93
CA LEU A 25 -14.79 -5.63 -39.97
C LEU A 25 -14.43 -6.28 -38.63
N ALA A 26 -13.23 -5.98 -38.11
CA ALA A 26 -12.86 -6.38 -36.77
C ALA A 26 -13.97 -5.94 -35.80
N PRO A 27 -14.37 -6.79 -34.83
CA PRO A 27 -15.43 -6.42 -33.91
C PRO A 27 -15.02 -5.13 -33.21
N ARG A 28 -15.89 -4.10 -33.27
CA ARG A 28 -15.69 -2.87 -32.50
C ARG A 28 -15.79 -3.23 -31.03
N GLN A 29 -14.65 -3.27 -30.34
CA GLN A 29 -14.63 -3.38 -28.89
C GLN A 29 -15.35 -2.16 -28.32
N GLN A 30 -16.42 -2.40 -27.57
CA GLN A 30 -17.14 -1.32 -26.90
C GLN A 30 -16.54 -1.16 -25.52
N ILE A 31 -15.90 -0.01 -25.30
CA ILE A 31 -15.29 0.36 -24.03
C ILE A 31 -16.27 1.28 -23.32
N SER A 32 -16.79 0.81 -22.18
CA SER A 32 -17.58 1.65 -21.27
C SER A 32 -16.68 2.06 -20.14
N CYS A 33 -16.29 3.33 -20.09
CA CYS A 33 -15.48 3.84 -19.01
C CYS A 33 -16.36 4.24 -17.82
N SER A 34 -16.04 3.68 -16.66
CA SER A 34 -16.67 3.99 -15.38
C SER A 34 -15.90 5.07 -14.63
N TYR A 35 -14.57 5.16 -14.81
CA TYR A 35 -13.74 6.17 -14.18
C TYR A 35 -12.51 6.53 -15.02
N GLU A 36 -12.22 7.83 -15.08
CA GLU A 36 -11.11 8.41 -15.84
C GLU A 36 -10.09 9.07 -14.90
N TYR A 37 -8.81 8.77 -15.11
CA TYR A 37 -7.68 9.38 -14.42
C TYR A 37 -7.01 10.44 -15.30
N ALA A 38 -6.88 11.67 -14.81
CA ALA A 38 -6.14 12.72 -15.49
C ALA A 38 -4.65 12.60 -15.16
N ALA A 39 -3.83 12.23 -16.16
CA ALA A 39 -2.40 12.02 -15.93
C ALA A 39 -1.69 13.32 -15.55
N SER A 40 -0.78 13.23 -14.58
CA SER A 40 0.14 14.27 -14.15
C SER A 40 1.46 14.23 -14.93
N SER A 41 2.25 15.29 -14.81
CA SER A 41 3.58 15.35 -15.43
C SER A 41 4.52 14.31 -14.79
N GLY A 42 4.99 13.35 -15.58
CA GLY A 42 5.88 12.27 -15.12
C GLY A 42 5.18 10.91 -14.96
N ASP A 43 3.86 10.86 -15.12
CA ASP A 43 3.12 9.60 -15.10
C ASP A 43 3.47 8.71 -16.30
N THR A 44 3.58 7.42 -16.01
CA THR A 44 3.79 6.38 -17.01
C THR A 44 2.63 5.40 -16.95
N CYS A 45 2.43 4.62 -18.02
CA CYS A 45 1.49 3.51 -17.97
C CYS A 45 1.80 2.54 -16.84
N GLN A 46 3.08 2.38 -16.46
CA GLN A 46 3.48 1.47 -15.38
C GLN A 46 3.07 2.01 -14.01
N SER A 47 3.32 3.30 -13.73
CA SER A 47 2.95 3.93 -12.46
C SER A 47 1.42 3.99 -12.34
N VAL A 48 0.73 4.46 -13.38
CA VAL A 48 -0.74 4.55 -13.35
C VAL A 48 -1.39 3.16 -13.34
N ALA A 49 -0.89 2.18 -14.09
CA ALA A 49 -1.45 0.83 -13.98
C ALA A 49 -1.26 0.27 -12.56
N ALA A 50 -0.10 0.46 -11.94
CA ALA A 50 0.15 0.02 -10.57
C ALA A 50 -0.77 0.73 -9.55
N ASP A 51 -0.92 2.06 -9.67
CA ASP A 51 -1.77 2.88 -8.79
C ASP A 51 -3.24 2.47 -8.85
N TRP A 52 -3.68 1.92 -9.99
CA TRP A 52 -5.05 1.47 -10.23
C TRP A 52 -5.21 -0.07 -10.18
N GLY A 53 -4.19 -0.79 -9.72
CA GLY A 53 -4.21 -2.25 -9.61
C GLY A 53 -4.42 -2.98 -10.95
N LEU A 54 -4.06 -2.33 -12.07
CA LEU A 54 -4.13 -2.85 -13.42
C LEU A 54 -2.77 -3.39 -13.87
N THR A 55 -2.79 -4.25 -14.89
CA THR A 55 -1.59 -4.46 -15.72
C THR A 55 -1.52 -3.37 -16.80
N VAL A 56 -0.32 -3.07 -17.31
CA VAL A 56 -0.16 -2.14 -18.45
C VAL A 56 -1.03 -2.58 -19.64
N GLN A 57 -1.13 -3.89 -19.89
CA GLN A 57 -1.96 -4.44 -20.95
C GLN A 57 -3.46 -4.21 -20.71
N ALA A 58 -3.91 -4.24 -19.46
CA ALA A 58 -5.30 -3.91 -19.12
C ALA A 58 -5.58 -2.42 -19.33
N LEU A 59 -4.65 -1.54 -18.95
CA LEU A 59 -4.74 -0.11 -19.21
C LEU A 59 -4.76 0.22 -20.71
N GLU A 60 -3.93 -0.47 -21.52
CA GLU A 60 -3.95 -0.37 -22.99
C GLU A 60 -5.26 -0.89 -23.59
N SER A 61 -5.85 -1.92 -23.01
CA SER A 61 -7.14 -2.48 -23.46
C SER A 61 -8.32 -1.54 -23.18
N LEU A 62 -8.26 -0.81 -22.05
CA LEU A 62 -9.24 0.24 -21.72
C LEU A 62 -9.02 1.52 -22.53
N ASN A 63 -7.81 1.75 -23.03
CA ASN A 63 -7.46 2.95 -23.79
C ASN A 63 -6.70 2.61 -25.08
N PRO A 64 -7.37 2.11 -26.13
CA PRO A 64 -6.71 1.61 -27.34
C PRO A 64 -5.93 2.65 -28.15
N LYS A 65 -5.97 3.92 -27.74
CA LYS A 65 -5.28 5.04 -28.39
C LYS A 65 -4.02 5.48 -27.65
N ILE A 66 -3.70 4.89 -26.49
CA ILE A 66 -2.49 5.24 -25.75
C ILE A 66 -1.28 4.55 -26.35
N THR A 67 -0.10 5.08 -26.08
CA THR A 67 1.17 4.48 -26.46
C THR A 67 2.07 4.45 -25.24
N CYS A 68 2.13 3.30 -24.58
CA CYS A 68 3.00 3.12 -23.42
C CYS A 68 4.49 3.10 -23.84
N PRO A 69 5.42 3.56 -22.98
CA PRO A 69 5.25 3.80 -21.55
C PRO A 69 4.68 5.17 -21.17
N ASP A 70 4.62 6.13 -22.09
CA ASP A 70 4.37 7.53 -21.76
C ASP A 70 2.88 7.86 -21.71
N LEU A 71 2.45 8.56 -20.66
CA LEU A 71 1.15 9.22 -20.60
C LEU A 71 1.30 10.72 -20.84
N VAL A 72 0.32 11.32 -21.48
CA VAL A 72 0.30 12.74 -21.78
C VAL A 72 -0.31 13.46 -20.58
N ALA A 73 0.48 14.31 -19.94
CA ALA A 73 0.02 15.12 -18.81
C ALA A 73 -1.22 15.95 -19.21
N GLY A 74 -2.26 15.90 -18.37
CA GLY A 74 -3.55 16.55 -18.56
C GLY A 74 -4.56 15.76 -19.40
N GLN A 75 -4.18 14.62 -19.97
CA GLN A 75 -5.13 13.72 -20.66
C GLN A 75 -5.81 12.76 -19.67
N SER A 76 -7.10 12.51 -19.92
CA SER A 76 -7.90 11.54 -19.19
C SER A 76 -7.74 10.14 -19.78
N TYR A 77 -7.44 9.18 -18.92
CA TYR A 77 -7.28 7.76 -19.25
C TYR A 77 -8.30 6.95 -18.47
N CYS A 78 -9.02 6.08 -19.17
CA CYS A 78 -9.94 5.14 -18.56
C CYS A 78 -9.17 4.11 -17.73
N VAL A 79 -9.31 4.19 -16.42
CA VAL A 79 -8.65 3.29 -15.47
C VAL A 79 -9.62 2.29 -14.86
N LEU A 80 -10.93 2.52 -15.02
CA LEU A 80 -11.97 1.55 -14.69
C LEU A 80 -13.02 1.52 -15.79
N GLY A 81 -13.34 0.34 -16.29
CA GLY A 81 -14.35 0.17 -17.32
C GLY A 81 -14.52 -1.28 -17.74
N THR A 82 -15.43 -1.51 -18.67
CA THR A 82 -15.63 -2.84 -19.26
C THR A 82 -15.31 -2.84 -20.74
N VAL A 83 -14.63 -3.89 -21.19
CA VAL A 83 -14.35 -4.16 -22.60
C VAL A 83 -15.32 -5.24 -23.08
N SER A 84 -16.43 -4.84 -23.69
CA SER A 84 -17.36 -5.80 -24.27
C SER A 84 -16.86 -6.20 -25.67
N SER A 85 -16.39 -7.45 -25.77
CA SER A 85 -16.19 -8.11 -27.06
C SER A 85 -17.48 -8.85 -27.43
N SER A 86 -18.25 -8.30 -28.36
CA SER A 86 -19.38 -9.03 -28.93
C SER A 86 -18.85 -10.01 -29.98
N GLY A 87 -18.61 -11.26 -29.57
CA GLY A 87 -18.26 -12.38 -30.46
C GLY A 87 -18.96 -13.68 -29.99
N PRO A 88 -19.40 -14.57 -30.91
CA PRO A 88 -20.28 -15.67 -30.57
C PRO A 88 -19.56 -16.78 -29.80
N THR A 89 -20.09 -17.16 -28.64
CA THR A 89 -19.62 -18.24 -27.78
C THR A 89 -19.98 -19.60 -28.37
N VAL A 90 -18.97 -20.43 -28.66
CA VAL A 90 -19.16 -21.86 -28.97
C VAL A 90 -18.71 -22.66 -27.75
N SER A 91 -19.68 -23.14 -26.96
CA SER A 91 -19.43 -24.03 -25.82
C SER A 91 -18.99 -25.41 -26.31
N SER A 92 -17.78 -25.83 -25.96
CA SER A 92 -17.31 -27.20 -26.18
C SER A 92 -17.51 -28.04 -24.92
N SER A 93 -18.35 -29.05 -25.03
CA SER A 93 -18.65 -30.07 -24.00
C SER A 93 -17.76 -31.29 -24.23
N SER A 94 -17.14 -31.83 -23.19
CA SER A 94 -16.42 -33.12 -23.26
C SER A 94 -16.86 -34.07 -22.15
N LEU A 95 -17.31 -35.26 -22.57
CA LEU A 95 -17.88 -36.35 -21.79
C LEU A 95 -16.87 -37.05 -20.85
N ALA A 96 -17.39 -37.52 -19.71
CA ALA A 96 -16.74 -38.45 -18.79
C ALA A 96 -16.77 -39.91 -19.30
N THR A 97 -15.71 -40.67 -18.98
CA THR A 97 -15.62 -42.13 -19.16
C THR A 97 -15.40 -42.78 -17.80
N SER A 98 -16.22 -43.78 -17.47
CA SER A 98 -16.23 -44.55 -16.22
C SER A 98 -15.28 -45.73 -16.26
N THR A 99 -14.63 -46.04 -15.12
CA THR A 99 -14.08 -47.37 -14.83
C THR A 99 -14.24 -47.70 -13.35
N SER A 100 -14.42 -48.99 -13.07
CA SER A 100 -15.24 -49.56 -12.00
C SER A 100 -14.49 -50.10 -10.77
N THR A 101 -15.29 -50.33 -9.71
CA THR A 101 -15.20 -51.43 -8.71
C THR A 101 -14.35 -51.21 -7.45
N SER A 102 -15.00 -51.09 -6.28
CA SER A 102 -15.08 -52.19 -5.30
C SER A 102 -15.92 -51.81 -4.06
N THR A 103 -16.64 -52.81 -3.58
CA THR A 103 -17.63 -52.86 -2.50
C THR A 103 -17.07 -52.57 -1.10
N ILE A 104 -17.89 -51.99 -0.21
CA ILE A 104 -18.28 -52.52 1.13
C ILE A 104 -19.30 -51.57 1.77
N SER A 105 -20.42 -52.14 2.24
CA SER A 105 -21.46 -51.48 3.06
C SER A 105 -20.92 -51.10 4.44
N ILE A 106 -21.46 -50.04 5.06
CA ILE A 106 -22.08 -49.99 6.42
C ILE A 106 -22.30 -48.51 6.87
N VAL A 107 -23.52 -48.23 7.34
CA VAL A 107 -24.14 -47.04 8.03
C VAL A 107 -24.45 -45.75 7.24
N PRO A 108 -25.71 -45.24 7.30
CA PRO A 108 -26.07 -43.91 6.79
C PRO A 108 -25.75 -42.82 7.83
N ILE A 109 -24.98 -41.82 7.41
CA ILE A 109 -24.80 -40.53 8.10
C ILE A 109 -25.53 -39.47 7.25
N PRO A 110 -26.32 -38.55 7.83
CA PRO A 110 -27.04 -37.56 7.06
C PRO A 110 -26.03 -36.56 6.47
N SER A 111 -25.78 -36.66 5.17
CA SER A 111 -25.03 -35.67 4.41
C SER A 111 -25.96 -34.52 4.05
N THR A 112 -25.80 -33.39 4.74
CA THR A 112 -26.40 -32.12 4.34
C THR A 112 -25.87 -31.73 2.98
N THR A 113 -26.76 -31.78 2.00
CA THR A 113 -26.53 -31.35 0.63
C THR A 113 -26.58 -29.82 0.60
N SER A 114 -25.42 -29.17 0.63
CA SER A 114 -25.33 -27.74 0.36
C SER A 114 -25.31 -27.53 -1.14
N SER A 115 -26.50 -27.26 -1.70
CA SER A 115 -26.69 -26.80 -3.07
C SER A 115 -26.07 -25.41 -3.23
N SER A 116 -24.89 -25.32 -3.83
CA SER A 116 -24.27 -24.06 -4.24
C SER A 116 -25.03 -23.49 -5.45
N SER A 117 -26.04 -22.68 -5.13
CA SER A 117 -26.80 -21.88 -6.08
C SER A 117 -25.95 -20.68 -6.49
N SER A 118 -25.33 -20.73 -7.67
CA SER A 118 -24.59 -19.60 -8.25
C SER A 118 -25.59 -18.57 -8.76
N SER A 119 -26.06 -17.71 -7.85
CA SER A 119 -26.91 -16.57 -8.18
C SER A 119 -25.99 -15.40 -8.50
N SER A 120 -25.80 -15.12 -9.79
CA SER A 120 -25.15 -13.89 -10.27
C SER A 120 -26.10 -12.72 -10.00
N SER A 121 -25.94 -12.05 -8.86
CA SER A 121 -26.55 -10.75 -8.62
C SER A 121 -25.58 -9.66 -9.10
N SER A 122 -26.09 -8.73 -9.91
CA SER A 122 -25.40 -7.49 -10.24
C SER A 122 -25.34 -6.62 -8.98
N ALA A 123 -24.32 -6.82 -8.15
CA ALA A 123 -24.09 -5.99 -6.99
C ALA A 123 -23.65 -4.58 -7.45
N PRO A 124 -24.25 -3.48 -6.95
CA PRO A 124 -23.93 -2.11 -7.34
C PRO A 124 -22.52 -1.64 -6.90
N TYR A 125 -21.86 -2.40 -6.02
CA TYR A 125 -20.56 -2.09 -5.43
C TYR A 125 -19.48 -2.99 -6.01
N GLN A 126 -19.06 -2.76 -7.25
CA GLN A 126 -18.00 -3.50 -7.93
C GLN A 126 -17.01 -2.50 -8.57
N PRO A 127 -15.70 -2.80 -8.62
CA PRO A 127 -15.07 -4.04 -8.16
C PRO A 127 -14.85 -4.07 -6.64
N GLN A 128 -14.78 -5.27 -6.07
CA GLN A 128 -14.35 -5.54 -4.68
C GLN A 128 -13.11 -6.43 -4.73
N GLN A 129 -12.29 -6.39 -3.69
CA GLN A 129 -11.24 -7.39 -3.53
C GLN A 129 -11.83 -8.75 -3.13
N THR A 130 -11.05 -9.81 -3.24
CA THR A 130 -11.55 -11.16 -2.96
C THR A 130 -11.86 -11.31 -1.47
N GLY A 131 -12.97 -11.93 -1.12
CA GLY A 131 -13.28 -12.26 0.28
C GLY A 131 -13.87 -11.10 1.10
N THR A 132 -14.16 -9.94 0.50
CA THR A 132 -14.99 -8.91 1.15
C THR A 132 -16.27 -9.54 1.73
N ALA A 133 -16.66 -9.12 2.94
CA ALA A 133 -17.76 -9.69 3.71
C ALA A 133 -19.03 -9.85 2.87
N ALA A 134 -19.59 -11.06 2.88
CA ALA A 134 -20.74 -11.41 2.04
C ALA A 134 -22.05 -10.77 2.52
N ASP A 135 -22.11 -10.44 3.81
CA ASP A 135 -23.21 -9.77 4.48
C ASP A 135 -23.05 -8.24 4.54
N CYS A 136 -21.99 -7.68 3.96
CA CYS A 136 -21.75 -6.24 3.94
C CYS A 136 -22.93 -5.44 3.40
N ASP A 137 -23.38 -4.43 4.17
CA ASP A 137 -24.52 -3.58 3.84
C ASP A 137 -24.15 -2.11 3.62
N GLN A 138 -22.93 -1.69 3.95
CA GLN A 138 -22.33 -0.44 3.44
C GLN A 138 -20.93 -0.62 2.85
N PHE A 139 -20.69 0.03 1.71
CA PHE A 139 -19.42 0.02 1.01
C PHE A 139 -18.86 1.43 0.83
N TYR A 140 -17.54 1.55 0.95
CA TYR A 140 -16.79 2.76 0.62
C TYR A 140 -15.96 2.56 -0.64
N LEU A 141 -16.02 3.53 -1.57
CA LEU A 141 -15.16 3.57 -2.75
C LEU A 141 -13.88 4.31 -2.38
N VAL A 142 -12.75 3.61 -2.37
CA VAL A 142 -11.46 4.19 -2.03
C VAL A 142 -11.02 5.15 -3.14
N GLU A 143 -10.65 6.38 -2.76
CA GLU A 143 -10.10 7.40 -3.64
C GLU A 143 -8.56 7.47 -3.52
N THR A 144 -7.91 8.14 -4.47
CA THR A 144 -6.46 8.34 -4.42
C THR A 144 -6.08 9.17 -3.18
N GLY A 145 -5.21 8.61 -2.34
CA GLY A 145 -4.73 9.26 -1.11
C GLY A 145 -5.52 8.89 0.16
N ASP A 146 -6.48 7.98 0.06
CA ASP A 146 -7.09 7.35 1.21
C ASP A 146 -6.14 6.37 1.90
N SER A 147 -6.40 6.13 3.19
CA SER A 147 -5.76 5.12 4.03
C SER A 147 -6.83 4.45 4.88
N CYS A 148 -6.58 3.24 5.39
CA CYS A 148 -7.54 2.56 6.26
C CYS A 148 -7.89 3.44 7.45
N GLY A 149 -6.91 4.09 8.09
CA GLY A 149 -7.18 5.03 9.19
C GLY A 149 -8.14 6.17 8.85
N LYS A 150 -8.11 6.72 7.62
CA LYS A 150 -9.08 7.75 7.20
C LYS A 150 -10.47 7.17 7.02
N ILE A 151 -10.57 5.98 6.43
CA ILE A 151 -11.83 5.27 6.18
C ILE A 151 -12.44 4.84 7.51
N GLU A 152 -11.66 4.18 8.37
CA GLU A 152 -12.01 3.79 9.74
C GLU A 152 -12.52 4.99 10.54
N ALA A 153 -11.82 6.12 10.52
CA ALA A 153 -12.25 7.33 11.19
C ALA A 153 -13.54 7.92 10.60
N GLN A 154 -13.72 7.83 9.28
CA GLN A 154 -14.89 8.34 8.58
C GLN A 154 -16.16 7.54 8.89
N PHE A 155 -16.04 6.21 8.91
CA PHE A 155 -17.17 5.30 9.15
C PHE A 155 -17.35 4.95 10.61
N GLY A 156 -16.37 5.30 11.44
CA GLY A 156 -16.35 4.95 12.83
C GLY A 156 -16.35 3.44 13.03
N ILE A 157 -15.33 2.80 12.48
CA ILE A 157 -15.09 1.36 12.60
C ILE A 157 -13.64 1.15 13.05
N SER A 158 -13.38 0.08 13.79
CA SER A 158 -12.02 -0.28 14.18
C SER A 158 -11.24 -0.89 13.02
N ALA A 159 -9.90 -0.82 13.09
CA ALA A 159 -9.04 -1.51 12.13
C ALA A 159 -9.33 -3.03 12.08
N SER A 160 -9.60 -3.65 13.22
CA SER A 160 -10.00 -5.07 13.27
C SER A 160 -11.30 -5.34 12.51
N GLU A 161 -12.33 -4.50 12.69
CA GLU A 161 -13.59 -4.64 11.95
C GLU A 161 -13.37 -4.44 10.45
N PHE A 162 -12.61 -3.42 10.07
CA PHE A 162 -12.31 -3.15 8.67
C PHE A 162 -11.54 -4.31 8.01
N LEU A 163 -10.56 -4.90 8.70
CA LEU A 163 -9.81 -6.06 8.21
C LEU A 163 -10.65 -7.35 8.20
N ASP A 164 -11.49 -7.58 9.21
CA ASP A 164 -12.39 -8.73 9.27
C ASP A 164 -13.39 -8.72 8.11
N TRP A 165 -13.90 -7.54 7.75
CA TRP A 165 -14.82 -7.41 6.62
C TRP A 165 -14.12 -7.33 5.26
N ASN A 166 -12.81 -7.08 5.24
CA ASN A 166 -12.01 -6.98 4.02
C ASN A 166 -10.70 -7.78 4.14
N PRO A 167 -10.77 -9.12 4.20
CA PRO A 167 -9.62 -9.99 4.51
C PRO A 167 -8.50 -9.99 3.46
N SER A 168 -8.73 -9.39 2.29
CA SER A 168 -7.64 -9.14 1.34
C SER A 168 -6.75 -7.96 1.75
N VAL A 169 -7.19 -7.07 2.64
CA VAL A 169 -6.39 -5.97 3.17
C VAL A 169 -5.38 -6.52 4.18
N ASN A 170 -4.12 -6.11 4.04
CA ASN A 170 -3.06 -6.50 4.97
C ASN A 170 -3.07 -5.62 6.23
N SER A 171 -2.40 -6.09 7.29
CA SER A 171 -2.29 -5.38 8.57
C SER A 171 -1.72 -3.97 8.42
N ASP A 172 -0.85 -3.77 7.43
CA ASP A 172 -0.15 -2.50 7.20
C ASP A 172 -0.97 -1.53 6.34
N CYS A 173 -2.18 -1.93 5.91
CA CYS A 173 -3.05 -1.20 4.99
C CYS A 173 -2.35 -0.71 3.70
N THR A 174 -1.31 -1.41 3.23
CA THR A 174 -0.53 -0.97 2.06
C THR A 174 -1.13 -1.41 0.74
N ASN A 175 -2.21 -2.18 0.76
CA ASN A 175 -2.79 -2.83 -0.41
C ASN A 175 -4.28 -2.52 -0.62
N ILE A 176 -4.78 -1.43 -0.04
CA ILE A 176 -6.05 -0.87 -0.47
C ILE A 176 -5.89 -0.23 -1.85
N LEU A 177 -6.86 -0.47 -2.73
CA LEU A 177 -6.79 -0.05 -4.13
C LEU A 177 -7.78 1.09 -4.37
N ALA A 178 -7.28 2.21 -4.88
CA ALA A 178 -8.15 3.27 -5.36
C ALA A 178 -9.09 2.72 -6.45
N GLY A 179 -10.35 3.09 -6.38
CA GLY A 179 -11.39 2.62 -7.28
C GLY A 179 -12.03 1.28 -6.91
N TYR A 180 -11.64 0.66 -5.79
CA TYR A 180 -12.29 -0.54 -5.25
C TYR A 180 -13.25 -0.20 -4.12
N TYR A 181 -14.32 -0.99 -4.03
CA TYR A 181 -15.26 -0.95 -2.92
C TYR A 181 -14.78 -1.86 -1.79
N TYR A 182 -14.74 -1.30 -0.58
CA TYR A 182 -14.45 -2.01 0.66
C TYR A 182 -15.65 -1.96 1.57
N CYS A 183 -15.87 -3.03 2.30
CA CYS A 183 -16.92 -3.09 3.29
C CYS A 183 -16.60 -2.19 4.47
N VAL A 184 -17.57 -1.38 4.88
CA VAL A 184 -17.46 -0.46 6.03
C VAL A 184 -18.62 -0.61 7.00
N ASP A 185 -19.54 -1.54 6.76
CA ASP A 185 -20.59 -1.93 7.69
C ASP A 185 -21.13 -3.34 7.38
N VAL A 186 -21.53 -4.08 8.41
CA VAL A 186 -22.25 -5.35 8.29
C VAL A 186 -23.46 -5.36 9.24
N PRO A 187 -24.56 -6.06 8.92
CA PRO A 187 -25.75 -6.13 9.76
C PRO A 187 -25.45 -6.61 11.18
N GLY A 188 -25.71 -5.76 12.17
CA GLY A 188 -25.47 -6.08 13.58
C GLY A 188 -24.10 -5.65 14.08
N ALA A 189 -23.24 -5.08 13.22
CA ALA A 189 -22.18 -4.19 13.67
C ALA A 189 -22.85 -3.02 14.40
N THR A 190 -22.37 -2.73 15.61
CA THR A 190 -22.82 -1.53 16.30
C THR A 190 -22.08 -0.35 15.68
N THR A 191 -22.62 0.21 14.58
CA THR A 191 -22.25 1.54 14.06
C THR A 191 -22.75 2.60 15.03
N GLY A 192 -22.20 2.63 16.24
CA GLY A 192 -22.14 3.89 16.95
C GLY A 192 -21.29 4.84 16.10
N PRO A 193 -21.40 6.17 16.27
CA PRO A 193 -20.22 6.97 15.99
C PRO A 193 -19.05 6.26 16.66
N VAL A 194 -17.92 6.11 15.98
CA VAL A 194 -16.66 6.11 16.73
C VAL A 194 -16.65 7.46 17.43
N THR A 195 -17.25 7.46 18.63
CA THR A 195 -16.44 7.74 19.79
C THR A 195 -15.19 6.96 19.48
N THR A 196 -14.09 7.68 19.21
CA THR A 196 -12.75 7.14 19.42
C THR A 196 -12.92 6.08 20.48
N THR A 197 -12.47 4.85 20.29
CA THR A 197 -12.33 4.00 21.46
C THR A 197 -11.28 4.69 22.32
N THR A 198 -11.66 5.76 23.03
CA THR A 198 -11.32 5.99 24.41
C THR A 198 -11.78 4.70 25.06
N ILE A 199 -10.91 3.70 24.94
CA ILE A 199 -10.66 2.78 26.03
C ILE A 199 -10.71 3.70 27.24
N PRO A 200 -11.62 3.46 28.21
CA PRO A 200 -11.80 4.38 29.31
C PRO A 200 -10.42 4.72 29.81
N VAL A 201 -10.04 6.00 29.67
CA VAL A 201 -8.76 6.52 30.14
C VAL A 201 -8.89 6.46 31.65
N THR A 202 -8.60 5.29 32.20
CA THR A 202 -8.32 5.14 33.61
C THR A 202 -6.91 5.68 33.75
N THR A 203 -6.84 6.96 34.09
CA THR A 203 -5.59 7.54 34.60
C THR A 203 -5.25 6.76 35.85
N THR A 204 -4.33 5.80 35.74
CA THR A 204 -3.61 5.33 36.90
C THR A 204 -2.62 6.43 37.23
N THR A 205 -2.52 6.76 38.51
CA THR A 205 -1.43 7.61 39.01
C THR A 205 -0.45 6.65 39.65
N PRO A 206 0.63 6.25 38.97
CA PRO A 206 1.80 5.69 39.65
C PRO A 206 2.33 6.69 40.68
N GLY A 207 3.14 6.22 41.63
CA GLY A 207 3.68 7.03 42.73
C GLY A 207 4.46 8.29 42.30
N ASP A 208 4.75 8.43 41.01
CA ASP A 208 5.50 9.51 40.37
C ASP A 208 4.63 10.68 39.87
N GLY A 209 3.30 10.61 40.04
CA GLY A 209 2.38 11.73 39.80
C GLY A 209 2.01 11.98 38.33
N ILE A 210 2.41 11.11 37.41
CA ILE A 210 2.03 11.19 36.00
C ILE A 210 0.67 10.50 35.76
N THR A 211 -0.20 11.14 34.99
CA THR A 211 -1.44 10.54 34.49
C THR A 211 -1.16 9.81 33.18
N THR A 212 -1.01 8.49 33.26
CA THR A 212 -0.76 7.65 32.08
C THR A 212 -2.09 7.26 31.41
N PRO A 213 -2.26 7.52 30.10
CA PRO A 213 -3.44 7.08 29.36
C PRO A 213 -3.41 5.58 29.15
N THR A 214 -4.58 4.96 28.95
CA THR A 214 -4.71 3.52 28.65
C THR A 214 -5.43 3.32 27.32
N PRO A 215 -5.08 2.27 26.55
CA PRO A 215 -4.06 1.26 26.82
C PRO A 215 -2.67 1.76 26.41
N ILE A 216 -1.63 1.22 27.02
CA ILE A 216 -0.24 1.51 26.65
C ILE A 216 0.37 0.30 25.98
N GLN A 217 1.28 0.54 25.04
CA GLN A 217 2.09 -0.53 24.46
C GLN A 217 2.78 -1.31 25.59
N THR A 218 2.78 -2.64 25.47
CA THR A 218 3.34 -3.51 26.51
C THR A 218 4.78 -3.10 26.84
N GLY A 219 5.12 -3.01 28.13
CA GLY A 219 6.49 -2.70 28.55
C GLY A 219 6.95 -1.26 28.30
N MET A 220 6.07 -0.34 27.89
CA MET A 220 6.36 1.09 27.83
C MET A 220 6.92 1.61 29.17
N THR A 221 7.92 2.49 29.11
CA THR A 221 8.62 3.01 30.29
C THR A 221 7.68 3.66 31.30
N ASP A 222 7.95 3.43 32.58
CA ASP A 222 7.24 4.02 33.72
C ASP A 222 7.53 5.51 33.93
N LYS A 223 8.65 6.01 33.36
CA LYS A 223 9.04 7.42 33.39
C LYS A 223 8.37 8.29 32.32
N CYS A 224 7.48 7.71 31.51
CA CYS A 224 6.88 8.42 30.42
C CYS A 224 6.01 9.56 30.91
N ASN A 225 6.20 10.78 30.40
CA ASN A 225 5.38 11.95 30.73
C ASN A 225 4.66 12.56 29.52
N LYS A 226 4.89 12.02 28.32
CA LYS A 226 4.17 12.40 27.10
C LYS A 226 3.94 11.18 26.21
N PHE A 227 2.73 11.07 25.67
CA PHE A 227 2.25 9.88 25.00
C PHE A 227 1.76 10.24 23.59
N ASP A 228 1.95 9.33 22.63
CA ASP A 228 1.39 9.41 21.28
C ASP A 228 0.50 8.19 21.05
N LEU A 229 -0.70 8.41 20.49
CA LEU A 229 -1.62 7.34 20.15
C LEU A 229 -1.29 6.85 18.75
N VAL A 230 -0.91 5.58 18.63
CA VAL A 230 -0.57 4.98 17.34
C VAL A 230 -1.79 4.93 16.42
N GLN A 231 -1.65 5.49 15.23
CA GLN A 231 -2.65 5.52 14.16
C GLN A 231 -2.23 4.64 12.97
N SER A 232 -3.19 4.24 12.14
CA SER A 232 -2.91 3.48 10.91
C SER A 232 -1.96 4.25 9.99
N GLY A 233 -0.86 3.60 9.57
CA GLY A 233 0.20 4.20 8.76
C GLY A 233 1.32 4.86 9.56
N ASP A 234 1.22 4.90 10.90
CA ASP A 234 2.36 5.32 11.72
C ASP A 234 3.48 4.29 11.64
N THR A 235 4.71 4.81 11.66
CA THR A 235 5.92 4.00 11.88
C THR A 235 6.70 4.59 13.05
N CYS A 236 7.56 3.79 13.66
CA CYS A 236 8.39 4.22 14.78
C CYS A 236 9.31 5.37 14.33
N GLU A 237 9.79 5.34 13.08
CA GLU A 237 10.56 6.42 12.47
C GLU A 237 9.75 7.71 12.36
N ALA A 238 8.51 7.63 11.88
CA ALA A 238 7.65 8.79 11.72
C ALA A 238 7.29 9.42 13.08
N ILE A 239 6.96 8.59 14.07
CA ILE A 239 6.67 9.05 15.44
C ILE A 239 7.93 9.66 16.07
N ALA A 240 9.08 8.98 16.01
CA ALA A 240 10.31 9.49 16.58
C ALA A 240 10.72 10.84 15.95
N ALA A 241 10.61 10.97 14.63
CA ALA A 241 10.88 12.21 13.91
C ALA A 241 9.91 13.34 14.30
N LYS A 242 8.61 13.03 14.44
CA LYS A 242 7.57 13.98 14.88
C LYS A 242 7.88 14.60 16.23
N TYR A 243 8.55 13.87 17.11
CA TYR A 243 8.93 14.32 18.45
C TYR A 243 10.39 14.72 18.59
N GLU A 244 11.15 14.75 17.49
CA GLU A 244 12.58 15.08 17.48
C GLU A 244 13.42 14.23 18.45
N ILE A 245 12.99 12.97 18.64
CA ILE A 245 13.69 12.00 19.49
C ILE A 245 14.48 11.02 18.62
N PRO A 246 15.70 10.63 19.00
CA PRO A 246 16.42 9.56 18.31
C PRO A 246 15.58 8.28 18.31
N LEU A 247 15.57 7.55 17.19
CA LEU A 247 14.74 6.35 17.07
C LEU A 247 15.10 5.29 18.12
N ALA A 248 16.39 5.16 18.45
CA ALA A 248 16.84 4.27 19.51
C ALA A 248 16.32 4.70 20.90
N THR A 249 16.18 6.01 21.14
CA THR A 249 15.53 6.52 22.35
C THR A 249 14.07 6.12 22.39
N PHE A 250 13.34 6.28 21.29
CA PHE A 250 11.95 5.81 21.17
C PHE A 250 11.83 4.30 21.46
N TYR A 251 12.70 3.47 20.88
CA TYR A 251 12.72 2.02 21.17
C TYR A 251 13.05 1.70 22.63
N SER A 252 13.94 2.47 23.27
CA SER A 252 14.27 2.27 24.69
C SER A 252 13.10 2.56 25.62
N TRP A 253 12.20 3.48 25.23
CA TRP A 253 11.00 3.82 25.97
C TRP A 253 9.82 2.91 25.66
N ASN A 254 9.84 2.25 24.50
CA ASN A 254 8.77 1.40 23.98
C ASN A 254 9.30 0.03 23.57
N PRO A 255 9.86 -0.79 24.48
CA PRO A 255 10.61 -1.99 24.12
C PRO A 255 9.81 -3.06 23.37
N ALA A 256 8.48 -3.10 23.53
CA ALA A 256 7.65 -4.08 22.82
C ALA A 256 7.41 -3.75 21.35
N VAL A 257 7.69 -2.54 20.85
CA VAL A 257 7.51 -2.22 19.41
C VAL A 257 8.52 -2.94 18.52
N SER A 258 9.56 -3.55 19.12
CA SER A 258 10.73 -4.15 18.49
C SER A 258 11.61 -3.15 17.72
N SER A 259 12.87 -3.54 17.46
CA SER A 259 13.79 -2.71 16.65
C SER A 259 13.41 -2.62 15.17
N SER A 260 12.51 -3.48 14.70
CA SER A 260 11.96 -3.45 13.34
C SER A 260 10.60 -2.73 13.26
N CYS A 261 10.13 -2.16 14.37
CA CYS A 261 8.81 -1.52 14.48
C CYS A 261 7.62 -2.42 14.11
N SER A 262 7.82 -3.74 14.04
CA SER A 262 6.79 -4.66 13.53
C SER A 262 5.67 -4.93 14.54
N ASP A 263 5.89 -4.57 15.79
CA ASP A 263 4.99 -4.80 16.92
C ASP A 263 4.41 -3.47 17.44
N LEU A 264 4.34 -2.44 16.59
CA LEU A 264 3.71 -1.16 16.92
C LEU A 264 2.18 -1.34 16.90
N ASP A 265 1.55 -1.36 18.09
CA ASP A 265 0.13 -1.73 18.22
C ASP A 265 -0.76 -0.53 17.88
N LEU A 266 -1.57 -0.64 16.83
CA LEU A 266 -2.55 0.37 16.46
C LEU A 266 -3.55 0.60 17.62
N GLY A 267 -3.82 1.87 17.95
CA GLY A 267 -4.73 2.24 19.03
C GLY A 267 -4.14 2.14 20.45
N TYR A 268 -2.84 1.85 20.58
CA TYR A 268 -2.12 1.88 21.85
C TYR A 268 -1.29 3.16 21.99
N TYR A 269 -1.11 3.61 23.23
CA TYR A 269 -0.21 4.72 23.51
C TYR A 269 1.24 4.25 23.60
N VAL A 270 2.13 4.96 22.92
CA VAL A 270 3.58 4.86 23.03
C VAL A 270 4.14 6.09 23.72
N CYS A 271 5.30 5.93 24.34
CA CYS A 271 6.03 6.98 25.01
C CYS A 271 6.87 7.80 24.05
N VAL A 272 6.77 9.13 24.15
CA VAL A 272 7.50 10.06 23.29
C VAL A 272 8.23 11.15 24.07
N ASP A 273 8.17 11.11 25.41
CA ASP A 273 9.00 11.92 26.29
C ASP A 273 9.04 11.30 27.70
N THR A 274 10.12 11.51 28.45
CA THR A 274 10.25 11.06 29.84
C THR A 274 10.67 12.21 30.75
N ILE A 275 10.37 12.09 32.04
CA ILE A 275 10.59 13.16 33.06
C ILE A 275 12.03 13.73 33.05
N ASP A 276 13.02 12.89 32.74
CA ASP A 276 14.45 13.24 32.79
C ASP A 276 15.07 13.45 31.39
N TYR A 277 14.28 13.34 30.31
CA TYR A 277 14.83 13.45 28.97
C TYR A 277 15.06 14.92 28.59
N THR A 278 16.29 15.21 28.22
CA THR A 278 16.62 16.45 27.52
C THR A 278 17.01 16.07 26.10
N VAL A 279 16.36 16.71 25.12
CA VAL A 279 16.79 16.61 23.73
C VAL A 279 18.29 16.96 23.69
N PRO A 280 19.14 16.13 23.07
CA PRO A 280 20.55 16.45 22.91
C PRO A 280 20.66 17.82 22.25
N THR A 281 21.04 18.83 23.03
CA THR A 281 21.22 20.18 22.50
C THR A 281 22.43 20.15 21.58
N THR A 282 22.31 20.80 20.42
CA THR A 282 23.43 21.07 19.51
C THR A 282 24.62 21.56 20.31
N THR A 283 25.63 20.71 20.49
CA THR A 283 26.90 21.15 21.05
C THR A 283 27.75 21.63 19.87
N THR A 284 28.09 22.92 19.85
CA THR A 284 29.33 23.32 19.20
C THR A 284 30.43 22.57 19.94
N SER A 285 30.99 21.52 19.33
CA SER A 285 32.16 20.88 19.93
C SER A 285 33.25 21.93 20.06
N ALA A 286 33.73 22.13 21.29
CA ALA A 286 34.77 23.09 21.61
C ALA A 286 36.10 22.64 20.98
N GLY A 287 36.39 23.11 19.76
CA GLY A 287 37.73 22.96 19.18
C GLY A 287 37.86 23.24 17.68
N ASN A 288 36.91 22.80 16.85
CA ASN A 288 37.07 22.79 15.38
C ASN A 288 36.12 23.74 14.62
N GLY A 289 35.15 24.37 15.29
CA GLY A 289 34.25 25.35 14.68
C GLY A 289 33.18 24.79 13.74
N ILE A 290 32.99 23.46 13.71
CA ILE A 290 31.95 22.79 12.93
C ILE A 290 30.74 22.52 13.82
N THR A 291 29.54 22.83 13.32
CA THR A 291 28.28 22.50 14.00
C THR A 291 27.93 21.05 13.75
N THR A 292 27.85 20.25 14.82
CA THR A 292 27.35 18.88 14.75
C THR A 292 25.85 18.88 14.41
N PRO A 293 25.43 18.21 13.33
CA PRO A 293 24.02 18.09 12.98
C PRO A 293 23.27 17.19 13.98
N THR A 294 21.96 17.40 14.12
CA THR A 294 21.07 16.63 15.00
C THR A 294 20.01 15.88 14.20
N PRO A 295 19.52 14.73 14.69
CA PRO A 295 20.02 13.98 15.86
C PRO A 295 21.35 13.28 15.54
N TYR A 296 22.24 13.10 16.54
CA TYR A 296 23.50 12.39 16.34
C TYR A 296 23.66 11.28 17.37
N GLU A 297 24.38 10.22 16.98
CA GLU A 297 24.59 9.08 17.85
C GLU A 297 25.50 9.47 19.03
N PRO A 298 25.09 9.22 20.30
CA PRO A 298 25.90 9.58 21.46
C PRO A 298 27.29 8.95 21.43
N GLY A 299 28.29 9.66 21.95
CA GLY A 299 29.66 9.13 22.05
C GLY A 299 30.49 9.26 20.77
N MET A 300 29.97 9.93 19.73
CA MET A 300 30.74 10.42 18.59
C MET A 300 31.93 11.31 19.03
N VAL A 301 33.06 11.21 18.33
CA VAL A 301 34.27 12.00 18.63
C VAL A 301 34.05 13.51 18.48
N SER A 302 34.75 14.28 19.31
CA SER A 302 34.59 15.73 19.39
C SER A 302 35.24 16.50 18.23
N ASP A 303 36.18 15.90 17.51
CA ASP A 303 36.91 16.50 16.39
C ASP A 303 36.29 16.17 15.02
N CYS A 304 35.08 15.61 14.99
CA CYS A 304 34.40 15.28 13.74
C CYS A 304 34.21 16.50 12.82
N THR A 305 34.60 16.33 11.55
CA THR A 305 34.47 17.33 10.50
C THR A 305 33.49 16.93 9.40
N THR A 306 33.20 15.62 9.26
CA THR A 306 32.28 15.09 8.24
C THR A 306 31.27 14.13 8.86
N PHE A 307 29.99 14.34 8.56
CA PHE A 307 28.88 13.57 9.15
C PHE A 307 28.14 12.77 8.07
N TYR A 308 27.63 11.60 8.45
CA TYR A 308 26.76 10.77 7.62
C TYR A 308 25.46 10.48 8.34
N PHE A 309 24.33 10.73 7.68
CA PHE A 309 23.00 10.41 8.20
C PHE A 309 22.63 8.97 7.84
N VAL A 310 22.50 8.10 8.85
CA VAL A 310 22.22 6.68 8.67
C VAL A 310 20.80 6.48 8.14
N ARG A 311 20.66 5.78 7.02
CA ARG A 311 19.37 5.48 6.36
C ARG A 311 19.00 4.01 6.51
N SER A 312 17.73 3.71 6.22
CA SER A 312 17.23 2.34 6.30
C SER A 312 18.00 1.45 5.33
N GLY A 313 18.47 0.29 5.83
CA GLY A 313 19.33 -0.63 5.09
C GLY A 313 20.81 -0.31 5.13
N ASP A 314 21.24 0.81 5.75
CA ASP A 314 22.66 1.09 5.92
C ASP A 314 23.33 0.12 6.90
N THR A 315 24.56 -0.24 6.58
CA THR A 315 25.49 -0.94 7.46
C THR A 315 26.80 -0.15 7.45
N CYS A 316 27.63 -0.28 8.48
CA CYS A 316 28.97 0.32 8.38
C CYS A 316 29.75 -0.16 7.16
N GLY A 317 29.54 -1.40 6.72
CA GLY A 317 30.17 -1.91 5.50
C GLY A 317 29.74 -1.14 4.25
N SER A 318 28.43 -0.87 4.10
CA SER A 318 27.91 -0.10 2.96
C SER A 318 28.34 1.38 3.03
N ILE A 319 28.28 1.99 4.23
CA ILE A 319 28.72 3.37 4.46
C ILE A 319 30.21 3.50 4.15
N ALA A 320 31.04 2.63 4.73
CA ALA A 320 32.50 2.66 4.54
C ALA A 320 32.88 2.51 3.06
N SER A 321 32.26 1.55 2.37
CA SER A 321 32.50 1.32 0.94
C SER A 321 32.08 2.53 0.08
N THR A 322 30.95 3.16 0.41
CA THR A 322 30.42 4.33 -0.32
C THR A 322 31.30 5.56 -0.13
N LEU A 323 31.81 5.77 1.08
CA LEU A 323 32.62 6.93 1.44
C LEU A 323 34.14 6.71 1.23
N GLY A 324 34.55 5.50 0.86
CA GLY A 324 35.97 5.17 0.67
C GLY A 324 36.78 5.17 1.98
N ILE A 325 36.13 4.90 3.11
CA ILE A 325 36.76 4.77 4.44
C ILE A 325 36.73 3.30 4.89
N THR A 326 37.30 2.98 6.05
CA THR A 326 37.19 1.62 6.61
C THR A 326 36.09 1.55 7.68
N VAL A 327 35.52 0.35 7.89
CA VAL A 327 34.62 0.11 9.03
C VAL A 327 35.32 0.45 10.35
N GLY A 328 36.63 0.18 10.45
CA GLY A 328 37.43 0.54 11.62
C GLY A 328 37.52 2.04 11.86
N ASP A 329 37.49 2.88 10.81
CA ASP A 329 37.42 4.34 10.97
C ASP A 329 36.07 4.77 11.54
N ILE A 330 34.96 4.20 11.03
CA ILE A 330 33.62 4.46 11.57
C ILE A 330 33.54 4.04 13.05
N GLU A 331 34.00 2.85 13.40
CA GLU A 331 34.00 2.37 14.80
C GLU A 331 34.90 3.23 15.71
N LYS A 332 36.02 3.74 15.18
CA LYS A 332 36.95 4.61 15.91
C LYS A 332 36.35 5.99 16.18
N TRP A 333 35.66 6.57 15.21
CA TRP A 333 35.04 7.89 15.34
C TRP A 333 33.68 7.85 16.06
N ASN A 334 33.08 6.66 16.15
CA ASN A 334 31.82 6.44 16.85
C ASN A 334 31.93 5.24 17.82
N PRO A 335 32.64 5.37 18.94
CA PRO A 335 32.84 4.30 19.92
C PRO A 335 31.57 3.56 20.40
N LYS A 336 30.39 4.21 20.34
CA LYS A 336 29.11 3.61 20.73
C LYS A 336 28.47 2.73 19.65
N VAL A 337 28.80 2.95 18.38
CA VAL A 337 28.45 2.04 17.27
C VAL A 337 29.00 0.64 17.54
N GLY A 338 30.18 0.56 18.16
CA GLY A 338 30.79 -0.67 18.64
C GLY A 338 31.25 -1.62 17.53
N SER A 339 31.92 -2.71 17.94
CA SER A 339 32.50 -3.66 16.99
C SER A 339 31.44 -4.40 16.18
N GLY A 340 31.62 -4.45 14.86
CA GLY A 340 30.66 -5.02 13.93
C GLY A 340 29.41 -4.15 13.74
N CYS A 341 29.46 -2.89 14.18
CA CYS A 341 28.39 -1.90 14.02
C CYS A 341 27.01 -2.32 14.52
N LYS A 342 26.99 -3.05 15.63
CA LYS A 342 25.75 -3.47 16.29
C LYS A 342 24.98 -2.32 16.92
N GLY A 343 25.68 -1.21 17.21
CA GLY A 343 25.12 0.00 17.78
C GLY A 343 24.83 1.09 16.74
N LEU A 344 24.91 0.82 15.43
CA LEU A 344 24.63 1.84 14.42
C LEU A 344 23.15 2.23 14.46
N TRP A 345 22.85 3.49 14.78
CA TRP A 345 21.46 3.96 14.91
C TRP A 345 20.92 4.50 13.59
N LEU A 346 19.76 3.99 13.18
CA LEU A 346 19.01 4.50 12.03
C LEU A 346 18.48 5.92 12.32
N ASN A 347 18.52 6.79 11.31
CA ASN A 347 18.08 8.20 11.36
C ASN A 347 18.89 9.11 12.29
N ASP A 348 20.12 8.71 12.61
CA ASP A 348 21.06 9.53 13.38
C ASP A 348 22.30 9.87 12.52
N TYR A 349 22.92 11.02 12.82
CA TYR A 349 24.22 11.37 12.28
C TYR A 349 25.34 10.65 13.03
N ILE A 350 26.27 10.07 12.28
CA ILE A 350 27.54 9.53 12.77
C ILE A 350 28.72 10.29 12.16
N CYS A 351 29.88 10.19 12.79
CA CYS A 351 31.11 10.74 12.27
C CYS A 351 31.74 9.83 11.22
N VAL A 352 32.09 10.40 10.08
CA VAL A 352 32.76 9.71 8.97
C VAL A 352 34.02 10.43 8.48
N GLY A 353 34.48 11.41 9.26
CA GLY A 353 35.76 12.09 9.01
C GLY A 353 36.11 13.05 10.14
N VAL A 354 37.39 13.07 10.50
CA VAL A 354 38.03 14.04 11.41
C VAL A 354 39.05 14.85 10.64
#